data_AF-A0A7X3NPL0-F1
#
_entry.id   AF-A0A7X3NPL0-F1
#
_cell.length_a   1.000
_cell.length_b   1.000
_cell.length_c   1.000
_cell.angle_alpha   90.00
_cell.angle_beta   90.00
_cell.angle_gamma   90.00
#
_symmetry.space_group_name_H-M   'P 1'
#
loop_
_entity.id
_entity.type
_entity.pdbx_description
1 polymer ?
#
loop_
_entity_poly.entity_id
_entity_poly.type
_entity_poly.pdbx_seq_one_letter_code
_entity_poly.pdbx_strand_id
1 'polypeptide(L)'
;MKTNSVTLTLGQIAAGGIIGLGGGWVCLFVFENFIWQMLLGDRVNHGFWVGLFLFISLSVTYGVVIMGASVGMRFVSQRFGIDIPLKPLCSGAFLGPPAVVGLLALLNVPWEIFGKPNLILALLIPVLKTLAYIISLPMRGWVFVGLPVEILYILAIRIGGILGYRLATAETTKMSWWWTLS
;
A
#
# COMPACT_ATOMS: atom_id res chain seq x y z
N MET A 1 -21.09 24.20 -0.41
CA MET A 1 -20.36 23.43 0.62
C MET A 1 -19.40 22.44 -0.06
N LYS A 2 -18.28 22.89 -0.65
CA LYS A 2 -17.34 22.05 -1.43
C LYS A 2 -15.93 21.99 -0.82
N THR A 3 -15.65 22.90 0.13
CA THR A 3 -14.35 23.13 0.76
C THR A 3 -13.96 22.08 1.82
N ASN A 4 -14.87 21.18 2.22
CA ASN A 4 -14.60 20.21 3.29
C ASN A 4 -13.94 18.91 2.80
N SER A 5 -14.14 18.49 1.55
CA SER A 5 -13.65 17.18 1.07
C SER A 5 -12.14 17.17 0.83
N VAL A 6 -11.57 18.28 0.33
CA VAL A 6 -10.13 18.39 0.08
C VAL A 6 -9.38 18.45 1.41
N THR A 7 -9.85 19.27 2.35
CA THR A 7 -9.30 19.42 3.70
C THR A 7 -9.37 18.12 4.51
N LEU A 8 -10.47 17.36 4.39
CA LEU A 8 -10.60 16.04 5.00
C LEU A 8 -9.53 15.08 4.46
N THR A 9 -9.37 15.02 3.13
CA THR A 9 -8.45 14.09 2.48
C THR A 9 -7.00 14.44 2.83
N LEU A 10 -6.64 15.72 2.81
CA LEU A 10 -5.34 16.21 3.28
C LEU A 10 -5.11 15.90 4.75
N GLY A 11 -6.12 16.08 5.60
CA GLY A 11 -6.05 15.74 7.03
C GLY A 11 -5.82 14.25 7.26
N GLN A 12 -6.55 13.39 6.54
CA GLN A 12 -6.36 11.93 6.57
C GLN A 12 -4.94 11.54 6.16
N ILE A 13 -4.43 12.13 5.07
CA ILE A 13 -3.06 11.90 4.59
C ILE A 13 -2.04 12.37 5.63
N ALA A 14 -2.21 13.55 6.22
CA ALA A 14 -1.26 14.09 7.19
C ALA A 14 -1.25 13.26 8.49
N ALA A 15 -2.41 13.04 9.12
CA ALA A 15 -2.51 12.33 10.38
C ALA A 15 -2.16 10.85 10.24
N GLY A 16 -2.66 10.18 9.20
CA GLY A 16 -2.29 8.80 8.90
C GLY A 16 -0.79 8.67 8.62
N GLY A 17 -0.19 9.70 8.01
CA GLY A 17 1.25 9.77 7.79
C GLY A 17 2.07 9.84 9.04
N ILE A 18 1.77 10.80 9.92
CA ILE A 18 2.52 11.01 11.16
C ILE A 18 2.40 9.79 12.08
N ILE A 19 1.18 9.27 12.25
CA ILE A 19 0.93 8.14 13.15
C ILE A 19 1.49 6.84 12.59
N GLY A 20 1.33 6.59 11.27
CA GLY A 20 1.88 5.41 10.60
C GLY A 20 3.40 5.39 10.61
N LEU A 21 4.06 6.51 10.24
CA LEU A 21 5.52 6.61 10.24
C LEU A 21 6.09 6.57 11.66
N GLY A 22 5.47 7.26 12.61
CA GLY A 22 5.87 7.23 14.02
C GLY A 22 5.78 5.82 14.60
N GLY A 23 4.68 5.11 14.35
CA GLY A 23 4.51 3.72 14.77
C GLY A 23 5.54 2.79 14.14
N GLY A 24 5.78 2.93 12.82
CA GLY A 24 6.81 2.16 12.12
C GLY A 24 8.22 2.42 12.65
N TRP A 25 8.56 3.68 12.95
CA TRP A 25 9.84 4.06 13.53
C TRP A 25 10.04 3.41 14.91
N VAL A 26 9.05 3.52 15.79
CA VAL A 26 9.11 2.89 17.12
C VAL A 26 9.28 1.38 17.00
N CYS A 27 8.57 0.75 16.05
CA CYS A 27 8.67 -0.68 15.80
C CYS A 27 10.09 -1.07 15.33
N LEU A 28 10.65 -0.35 14.36
CA LEU A 28 12.02 -0.55 13.89
C LEU A 28 13.03 -0.38 15.03
N PHE A 29 12.89 0.66 15.85
CA PHE A 29 13.79 0.91 16.98
C PHE A 29 13.78 -0.24 17.99
N VAL A 30 12.60 -0.81 18.28
CA VAL A 30 12.46 -1.98 19.16
C VAL A 30 13.09 -3.22 18.52
N PHE A 31 12.83 -3.47 17.24
CA PHE A 31 13.44 -4.62 16.58
C PHE A 31 14.96 -4.50 16.53
N GLU A 32 15.51 -3.39 16.03
CA GLU A 32 16.96 -3.18 15.86
C GLU A 32 17.72 -3.26 17.19
N ASN A 33 17.25 -2.57 18.23
CA ASN A 33 17.99 -2.50 19.50
C ASN A 33 17.70 -3.68 20.42
N PHE A 34 16.51 -4.27 20.36
CA PHE A 34 16.12 -5.32 21.31
C PHE A 34 16.24 -6.70 20.69
N ILE A 35 15.61 -6.95 19.54
CA ILE A 35 15.55 -8.30 18.98
C ILE A 35 16.81 -8.64 18.19
N TRP A 36 17.30 -7.73 17.35
CA TRP A 36 18.50 -8.00 16.54
C TRP A 36 19.77 -8.07 17.39
N GLN A 37 19.94 -7.17 18.37
CA GLN A 37 21.13 -7.21 19.24
C GLN A 37 21.06 -8.31 20.32
N MET A 38 19.90 -8.52 20.96
CA MET A 38 19.81 -9.46 22.10
C MET A 38 19.62 -10.91 21.66
N LEU A 39 18.93 -11.15 20.54
CA LEU A 39 18.51 -12.49 20.10
C LEU A 39 19.34 -13.03 18.92
N LEU A 40 19.85 -12.13 18.06
CA LEU A 40 20.53 -12.44 16.80
C LEU A 40 22.02 -12.06 16.78
N GLY A 41 22.63 -11.70 17.92
CA GLY A 41 24.09 -11.62 18.04
C GLY A 41 24.81 -12.92 17.63
N ASP A 42 26.08 -13.10 18.00
CA ASP A 42 26.98 -14.22 17.58
C ASP A 42 26.46 -15.69 17.70
N ARG A 43 25.23 -15.91 18.14
CA ARG A 43 24.62 -17.20 18.43
C ARG A 43 23.80 -17.81 17.29
N VAL A 44 23.42 -17.07 16.24
CA VAL A 44 22.53 -17.59 15.18
C VAL A 44 23.31 -17.85 13.88
N ASN A 45 23.95 -19.02 13.80
CA ASN A 45 24.70 -19.47 12.60
C ASN A 45 23.82 -20.07 11.48
N HIS A 46 22.49 -19.99 11.58
CA HIS A 46 21.57 -20.67 10.66
C HIS A 46 20.67 -19.67 9.94
N GLY A 47 20.85 -19.56 8.61
CA GLY A 47 20.13 -18.61 7.76
C GLY A 47 18.60 -18.74 7.81
N PHE A 48 18.07 -19.90 8.20
CA PHE A 48 16.63 -20.10 8.42
C PHE A 48 16.08 -19.21 9.55
N TRP A 49 16.74 -19.17 10.71
CA TRP A 49 16.28 -18.39 11.85
C TRP A 49 16.39 -16.90 11.59
N VAL A 50 17.48 -16.46 10.96
CA VAL A 50 17.65 -15.07 10.51
C VAL A 50 16.51 -14.66 9.57
N GLY A 51 16.20 -15.51 8.57
CA GLY A 51 15.09 -15.28 7.66
C GLY A 51 13.73 -15.21 8.34
N LEU A 52 13.46 -16.12 9.29
CA LEU A 52 12.20 -16.14 10.03
C LEU A 52 12.02 -14.88 10.90
N PHE A 53 13.05 -14.48 11.64
CA PHE A 53 13.00 -13.26 12.45
C PHE A 53 12.86 -12.00 11.58
N LEU A 54 13.51 -11.97 10.42
CA LEU A 54 13.33 -10.88 9.46
C LEU A 54 11.91 -10.81 8.92
N PHE A 55 11.32 -11.96 8.58
CA PHE A 55 9.93 -12.04 8.12
C PHE A 55 8.95 -11.57 9.19
N ILE A 56 9.14 -11.99 10.46
CA ILE A 56 8.31 -11.54 11.59
C ILE A 56 8.47 -10.03 11.80
N SER A 57 9.70 -9.53 11.86
CA SER A 57 9.99 -8.11 12.03
C SER A 57 9.33 -7.25 10.95
N LEU A 58 9.45 -7.67 9.69
CA LEU A 58 8.85 -6.99 8.55
C LEU A 58 7.32 -7.04 8.62
N SER A 59 6.74 -8.19 8.94
CA SER A 59 5.28 -8.36 9.06
C SER A 59 4.70 -7.49 10.17
N VAL A 60 5.34 -7.46 11.34
CA VAL A 60 4.90 -6.67 12.49
C VAL A 60 5.04 -5.17 12.19
N THR A 61 6.21 -4.74 11.70
CA THR A 61 6.45 -3.33 11.35
C THR A 61 5.45 -2.86 10.31
N TYR A 62 5.24 -3.65 9.26
CA TYR A 62 4.27 -3.32 8.20
C TYR A 62 2.83 -3.26 8.73
N GLY A 63 2.43 -4.22 9.56
CA GLY A 63 1.12 -4.22 10.21
C GLY A 63 0.89 -3.01 11.11
N VAL A 64 1.90 -2.61 11.89
CA VAL A 64 1.85 -1.41 12.75
C VAL A 64 1.71 -0.14 11.92
N VAL A 65 2.44 -0.01 10.81
CA VAL A 65 2.32 1.15 9.92
C VAL A 65 0.92 1.24 9.32
N ILE A 66 0.37 0.13 8.83
CA ILE A 66 -0.99 0.10 8.25
C ILE A 66 -2.03 0.45 9.31
N MET A 67 -1.96 -0.18 10.48
CA MET A 67 -2.93 0.03 11.55
C MET A 67 -2.84 1.47 12.08
N GLY A 68 -1.62 1.98 12.30
CA GLY A 68 -1.39 3.36 12.74
C GLY A 68 -1.90 4.39 11.73
N ALA A 69 -1.60 4.19 10.44
CA ALA A 69 -2.12 5.06 9.39
C ALA A 69 -3.66 5.02 9.33
N SER A 70 -4.25 3.83 9.42
CA SER A 70 -5.71 3.64 9.37
C SER A 70 -6.41 4.26 10.57
N VAL A 71 -5.89 4.07 11.79
CA VAL A 71 -6.42 4.71 13.00
C VAL A 71 -6.31 6.23 12.90
N GLY A 72 -5.17 6.76 12.43
CA GLY A 72 -4.99 8.20 12.22
C GLY A 72 -5.99 8.79 11.22
N MET A 73 -6.19 8.11 10.10
CA MET A 73 -7.20 8.51 9.10
C MET A 73 -8.62 8.47 9.68
N ARG A 74 -8.97 7.41 10.42
CA ARG A 74 -10.29 7.28 11.07
C ARG A 74 -10.53 8.37 12.10
N PHE A 75 -9.53 8.68 12.94
CA PHE A 75 -9.62 9.73 13.94
C PHE A 75 -9.90 11.10 13.34
N VAL A 76 -9.20 11.47 12.26
CA VAL A 76 -9.49 12.71 11.53
C VAL A 76 -10.91 12.68 10.98
N SER A 77 -11.32 11.58 10.37
CA SER A 77 -12.65 11.46 9.76
C SER A 77 -13.78 11.66 10.76
N GLN A 78 -13.64 11.08 11.96
CA GLN A 78 -14.58 11.24 13.06
C GLN A 78 -14.67 12.71 13.52
N ARG A 79 -13.55 13.44 13.53
CA ARG A 79 -13.53 14.88 13.84
C ARG A 79 -14.26 15.74 12.80
N PHE A 80 -14.39 15.24 11.58
CA PHE A 80 -15.21 15.83 10.52
C PHE A 80 -16.65 15.25 10.46
N GLY A 81 -17.05 14.42 11.43
CA GLY A 81 -18.38 13.84 11.53
C GLY A 81 -18.63 12.62 10.62
N ILE A 82 -17.57 11.99 10.11
CA ILE A 82 -17.65 10.82 9.22
C ILE A 82 -17.11 9.61 9.96
N ASP A 83 -17.96 8.63 10.27
CA ASP A 83 -17.47 7.34 10.78
C ASP A 83 -17.11 6.43 9.61
N ILE A 84 -15.84 6.01 9.58
CA ILE A 84 -15.29 5.15 8.54
C ILE A 84 -15.03 3.77 9.13
N PRO A 85 -15.56 2.69 8.52
CA PRO A 85 -15.27 1.35 8.98
C PRO A 85 -13.79 1.02 8.83
N LEU A 86 -13.19 0.49 9.91
CA LEU A 86 -11.75 0.24 9.98
C LEU A 86 -11.29 -0.89 9.03
N LYS A 87 -12.12 -1.93 8.84
CA LYS A 87 -11.78 -3.08 7.99
C LYS A 87 -11.45 -2.69 6.53
N PRO A 88 -12.32 -1.99 5.78
CA PRO A 88 -12.00 -1.60 4.41
C PRO A 88 -10.90 -0.55 4.33
N LEU A 89 -10.74 0.29 5.36
CA LEU A 89 -9.64 1.24 5.47
C LEU A 89 -8.28 0.50 5.56
N CYS A 90 -8.16 -0.46 6.47
CA CYS A 90 -6.95 -1.29 6.62
C CYS A 90 -6.69 -2.16 5.39
N SER A 91 -7.75 -2.75 4.81
CA SER A 91 -7.62 -3.58 3.59
C SER A 91 -7.10 -2.77 2.41
N GLY A 92 -7.64 -1.57 2.18
CA GLY A 92 -7.12 -0.67 1.17
C GLY A 92 -5.69 -0.22 1.44
N ALA A 93 -5.37 0.09 2.71
CA ALA A 93 -4.03 0.53 3.11
C ALA A 93 -2.98 -0.58 2.95
N PHE A 94 -3.35 -1.84 3.16
CA PHE A 94 -2.52 -3.01 2.90
C PHE A 94 -2.25 -3.22 1.40
N LEU A 95 -3.24 -2.98 0.54
CA LEU A 95 -3.10 -3.19 -0.91
C LEU A 95 -2.34 -2.08 -1.64
N GLY A 96 -2.22 -0.89 -1.04
CA GLY A 96 -1.53 0.25 -1.63
C GLY A 96 -0.07 -0.06 -2.00
N PRO A 97 0.80 -0.43 -1.04
CA PRO A 97 2.21 -0.69 -1.32
C PRO A 97 2.45 -1.81 -2.35
N PRO A 98 1.78 -2.99 -2.27
CA PRO A 98 1.88 -4.01 -3.32
C PRO A 98 1.48 -3.50 -4.71
N ALA A 99 0.50 -2.60 -4.81
CA ALA A 99 0.14 -2.00 -6.09
C ALA A 99 1.28 -1.15 -6.68
N VAL A 100 2.02 -0.40 -5.83
CA VAL A 100 3.22 0.32 -6.25
C VAL A 100 4.33 -0.63 -6.70
N VAL A 101 4.57 -1.72 -5.98
CA VAL A 101 5.53 -2.77 -6.41
C VAL A 101 5.14 -3.33 -7.78
N GLY A 102 3.85 -3.63 -7.99
CA GLY A 102 3.34 -4.10 -9.28
C GLY A 102 3.58 -3.09 -10.40
N LEU A 103 3.30 -1.81 -10.17
CA LEU A 103 3.55 -0.74 -11.14
C LEU A 103 5.03 -0.56 -11.47
N LEU A 104 5.91 -0.68 -10.48
CA LEU A 104 7.36 -0.67 -10.67
C LEU A 104 7.84 -1.87 -11.48
N ALA A 105 7.33 -3.07 -11.20
CA ALA A 105 7.67 -4.27 -11.94
C ALA A 105 7.30 -4.15 -13.43
N LEU A 106 6.20 -3.45 -13.74
CA LEU A 106 5.78 -3.17 -15.11
C LEU A 106 6.74 -2.26 -15.91
N LEU A 107 7.62 -1.51 -15.23
CA LEU A 107 8.59 -0.63 -15.92
C LEU A 107 9.64 -1.42 -16.71
N ASN A 108 10.12 -2.52 -16.13
CA ASN A 108 11.28 -3.29 -16.60
C ASN A 108 10.93 -4.76 -16.85
N VAL A 109 9.76 -5.04 -17.44
CA VAL A 109 9.37 -6.41 -17.77
C VAL A 109 10.25 -6.91 -18.93
N PRO A 110 10.98 -8.04 -18.76
CA PRO A 110 11.79 -8.63 -19.83
C PRO A 110 10.88 -9.42 -20.79
N TRP A 111 10.12 -8.70 -21.62
CA TRP A 111 9.13 -9.27 -22.55
C TRP A 111 9.69 -10.36 -23.48
N GLU A 112 10.99 -10.31 -23.77
CA GLU A 112 11.68 -11.24 -24.66
C GLU A 112 11.75 -12.68 -24.12
N ILE A 113 11.62 -12.85 -22.80
CA ILE A 113 11.66 -14.17 -22.15
C ILE A 113 10.33 -14.92 -22.39
N PHE A 114 9.22 -14.19 -22.56
CA PHE A 114 7.89 -14.78 -22.71
C PHE A 114 7.57 -15.24 -24.14
N GLY A 115 8.27 -14.73 -25.16
CA GLY A 115 7.93 -14.99 -26.56
C GLY A 115 8.48 -16.29 -27.15
N LYS A 116 9.44 -16.95 -26.50
CA LYS A 116 10.26 -17.99 -27.15
C LYS A 116 9.60 -19.38 -27.34
N PRO A 117 8.58 -19.81 -26.59
CA PRO A 117 7.98 -21.12 -26.84
C PRO A 117 6.55 -21.13 -27.43
N ASN A 118 5.84 -20.00 -27.57
CA ASN A 118 4.39 -20.05 -27.87
C ASN A 118 3.88 -18.93 -28.80
N LEU A 119 3.34 -19.31 -29.97
CA LEU A 119 2.92 -18.40 -31.05
C LEU A 119 1.74 -17.49 -30.65
N ILE A 120 0.80 -18.02 -29.86
CA ILE A 120 -0.36 -17.25 -29.32
C ILE A 120 0.14 -16.16 -28.38
N LEU A 121 1.12 -16.50 -27.52
CA LEU A 121 1.70 -15.56 -26.59
C LEU A 121 2.52 -14.50 -27.33
N ALA A 122 3.25 -14.88 -28.39
CA ALA A 122 3.96 -13.95 -29.27
C ALA A 122 3.03 -12.90 -29.92
N LEU A 123 1.80 -13.30 -30.30
CA LEU A 123 0.80 -12.38 -30.84
C LEU A 123 0.19 -11.45 -29.77
N LEU A 124 0.07 -11.94 -28.52
CA LEU A 124 -0.50 -11.18 -27.41
C LEU A 124 0.50 -10.23 -26.75
N ILE A 125 1.81 -10.54 -26.79
CA ILE A 125 2.88 -9.75 -26.18
C ILE A 125 2.85 -8.27 -26.58
N PRO A 126 2.65 -7.86 -27.85
CA PRO A 126 2.55 -6.45 -28.23
C PRO A 126 1.40 -5.71 -27.52
N VAL A 127 0.25 -6.38 -27.39
CA VAL A 127 -0.93 -5.83 -26.70
C VAL A 127 -0.63 -5.68 -25.20
N LEU A 128 -0.08 -6.74 -24.57
CA LEU A 128 0.30 -6.73 -23.16
C LEU A 128 1.38 -5.66 -22.86
N LYS A 129 2.38 -5.53 -23.72
CA LYS A 129 3.44 -4.52 -23.62
C LYS A 129 2.86 -3.11 -23.69
N THR A 130 1.88 -2.89 -24.57
CA THR A 130 1.19 -1.59 -24.70
C THR A 130 0.35 -1.29 -23.47
N LEU A 131 -0.42 -2.25 -22.96
CA LEU A 131 -1.18 -2.11 -21.72
C LEU A 131 -0.28 -1.83 -20.52
N ALA A 132 0.81 -2.59 -20.37
CA ALA A 132 1.78 -2.39 -19.31
C ALA A 132 2.43 -1.00 -19.40
N TYR A 133 2.72 -0.51 -20.60
CA TYR A 133 3.23 0.84 -20.80
C TYR A 133 2.23 1.91 -20.36
N ILE A 134 0.97 1.79 -20.77
CA ILE A 134 -0.11 2.73 -20.40
C ILE A 134 -0.34 2.74 -18.88
N ILE A 135 -0.42 1.55 -18.26
CA ILE A 135 -0.67 1.42 -16.82
C ILE A 135 0.53 1.95 -16.01
N SER A 136 1.76 1.74 -16.49
CA SER A 136 2.98 2.22 -15.82
C SER A 136 3.33 3.68 -16.12
N LEU A 137 2.59 4.36 -16.98
CA LEU A 137 2.88 5.73 -17.42
C LEU A 137 2.99 6.75 -16.26
N PRO A 138 2.10 6.74 -15.23
CA PRO A 138 2.26 7.58 -14.05
C PRO A 138 3.59 7.32 -13.32
N MET A 139 3.99 6.06 -13.25
CA MET A 139 5.22 5.64 -12.60
C MET A 139 6.47 6.03 -13.40
N ARG A 140 6.39 5.95 -14.74
CA ARG A 140 7.44 6.45 -15.65
C ARG A 140 7.64 7.95 -15.48
N GLY A 141 6.54 8.72 -15.39
CA GLY A 141 6.59 10.14 -15.10
C GLY A 141 7.25 10.44 -13.75
N TRP A 142 6.91 9.69 -12.71
CA TRP A 142 7.52 9.85 -11.38
C TRP A 142 9.04 9.61 -11.38
N VAL A 143 9.47 8.50 -12.00
CA VAL A 143 10.90 8.16 -12.13
C VAL A 143 11.64 9.16 -13.01
N PHE A 144 11.00 9.68 -14.07
CA PHE A 144 11.59 10.69 -14.95
C PHE A 144 11.91 12.01 -14.22
N VAL A 145 11.08 12.41 -13.25
CA VAL A 145 11.31 13.59 -12.41
C VAL A 145 12.40 13.35 -11.35
N GLY A 146 12.91 12.11 -11.21
CA GLY A 146 13.95 11.76 -10.26
C GLY A 146 13.48 11.73 -8.80
N LEU A 147 12.17 11.59 -8.57
CA LEU A 147 11.62 11.55 -7.23
C LEU A 147 11.87 10.18 -6.56
N PRO A 148 12.18 10.16 -5.25
CA PRO A 148 12.39 8.92 -4.52
C PRO A 148 11.12 8.06 -4.52
N VAL A 149 11.31 6.76 -4.73
CA VAL A 149 10.22 5.76 -4.81
C VAL A 149 9.62 5.51 -3.42
N GLU A 150 10.39 5.76 -2.38
CA GLU A 150 10.01 5.70 -0.97
C GLU A 150 8.78 6.58 -0.68
N ILE A 151 8.70 7.75 -1.30
CA ILE A 151 7.55 8.66 -1.14
C ILE A 151 6.27 8.00 -1.65
N LEU A 152 6.33 7.23 -2.73
CA LEU A 152 5.16 6.53 -3.27
C LEU A 152 4.69 5.43 -2.34
N TYR A 153 5.60 4.67 -1.72
CA TYR A 153 5.23 3.66 -0.74
C TYR A 153 4.52 4.30 0.47
N ILE A 154 5.02 5.44 0.94
CA ILE A 154 4.43 6.17 2.07
C ILE A 154 3.04 6.71 1.72
N LEU A 155 2.85 7.22 0.50
CA LEU A 155 1.57 7.73 0.03
C LEU A 155 0.58 6.61 -0.30
N ALA A 156 1.06 5.48 -0.82
CA ALA A 156 0.22 4.38 -1.28
C ALA A 156 -0.61 3.75 -0.15
N ILE A 157 -0.07 3.65 1.06
CA ILE A 157 -0.83 3.19 2.25
C ILE A 157 -2.05 4.10 2.48
N ARG A 158 -1.87 5.41 2.34
CA ARG A 158 -2.91 6.40 2.64
C ARG A 158 -3.94 6.46 1.51
N ILE A 159 -3.46 6.54 0.27
CA ILE A 159 -4.30 6.54 -0.93
C ILE A 159 -5.10 5.22 -0.99
N GLY A 160 -4.43 4.09 -0.79
CA GLY A 160 -5.05 2.77 -0.73
C GLY A 160 -6.13 2.70 0.34
N GLY A 161 -5.85 3.19 1.56
CA GLY A 161 -6.87 3.26 2.62
C GLY A 161 -8.07 4.11 2.23
N ILE A 162 -7.84 5.29 1.64
CA ILE A 162 -8.90 6.20 1.20
C ILE A 162 -9.78 5.55 0.12
N LEU A 163 -9.16 4.91 -0.87
CA LEU A 163 -9.88 4.18 -1.91
C LEU A 163 -10.64 3.00 -1.32
N GLY A 164 -10.04 2.26 -0.39
CA GLY A 164 -10.63 1.08 0.23
C GLY A 164 -11.97 1.36 0.90
N TYR A 165 -12.05 2.39 1.75
CA TYR A 165 -13.34 2.73 2.38
C TYR A 165 -14.33 3.35 1.39
N ARG A 166 -13.88 4.19 0.45
CA ARG A 166 -14.78 4.83 -0.53
C ARG A 166 -15.44 3.80 -1.46
N LEU A 167 -14.68 2.78 -1.88
CA LEU A 167 -15.20 1.68 -2.70
C LEU A 167 -16.20 0.85 -1.91
N ALA A 168 -15.89 0.51 -0.66
CA ALA A 168 -16.82 -0.22 0.21
C ALA A 168 -18.13 0.55 0.45
N THR A 169 -18.07 1.87 0.62
CA THR A 169 -19.28 2.72 0.73
C THR A 169 -20.09 2.76 -0.56
N ALA A 170 -19.45 2.77 -1.73
CA ALA A 170 -20.15 2.74 -3.01
C ALA A 170 -20.88 1.40 -3.23
N GLU A 171 -20.28 0.29 -2.78
CA GLU A 171 -20.86 -1.04 -2.88
C GLU A 171 -22.09 -1.22 -1.98
N THR A 172 -22.02 -0.76 -0.72
CA THR A 172 -23.17 -0.79 0.20
C THR A 172 -24.33 0.07 -0.28
N THR A 173 -24.04 1.23 -0.89
CA THR A 173 -25.06 2.12 -1.46
C THR A 173 -25.76 1.49 -2.66
N LYS A 174 -25.02 0.78 -3.52
CA LYS A 174 -25.64 0.03 -4.63
C LYS A 174 -26.53 -1.09 -4.12
N MET A 175 -26.08 -1.87 -3.14
CA MET A 175 -26.88 -2.98 -2.61
C MET A 175 -28.21 -2.48 -2.02
N SER A 176 -28.23 -1.38 -1.25
CA SER A 176 -29.51 -0.89 -0.68
C SER A 176 -30.52 -0.46 -1.76
N TRP A 177 -30.04 0.06 -2.89
CA TRP A 177 -30.87 0.44 -4.04
C TRP A 177 -31.54 -0.78 -4.69
N TRP A 178 -30.82 -1.90 -4.81
CA TRP A 178 -31.41 -3.14 -5.36
C TRP A 178 -32.49 -3.73 -4.45
N TRP A 179 -32.31 -3.65 -3.12
CA TRP A 179 -33.31 -4.14 -2.16
C TRP A 179 -34.55 -3.25 -2.05
N THR A 180 -34.48 -1.98 -2.46
CA THR A 180 -35.65 -1.07 -2.46
C THR A 180 -36.46 -1.14 -3.77
N LEU A 181 -35.97 -1.84 -4.79
CA LEU A 181 -36.61 -2.01 -6.10
C LEU A 181 -37.23 -3.40 -6.31
N SER A 182 -37.12 -4.29 -5.31
CA SER A 182 -37.70 -5.64 -5.24
C SER A 182 -38.80 -5.70 -4.21
#